data_AF-A0A350XUX8-F1
#
_entry.id   AF-A0A350XUX8-F1
#
_cell.length_a   1.000
_cell.length_b   1.000
_cell.length_c   1.000
_cell.angle_alpha   90.00
_cell.angle_beta   90.00
_cell.angle_gamma   90.00
#
_symmetry.space_group_name_H-M   'P 1'
#
loop_
_entity.id
_entity.type
_entity.pdbx_description
1 polymer ?
#
loop_
_entity_poly.entity_id
_entity_poly.type
_entity_poly.pdbx_seq_one_letter_code
_entity_poly.pdbx_strand_id
1 'polypeptide(L)'
;MKKKSERKSEENKKATGKYASMYMSIGMCIGIGLGMCLGKVLFDSIGIGMSFGVSVGFLLGYSYGASLDKKALNVVEIIEDDFGCEGIPDDAEAMVTVVVTDSEGKEQRIRMSDKLCYERNIEAGDSLMLDKDGTLKQIYKMPPKKKK
;
A
#
# COMPACT_ATOMS: atom_id res chain seq x y z
N MET A 1 30.17 36.23 -7.24
CA MET A 1 30.95 35.20 -6.51
C MET A 1 30.00 34.16 -5.90
N LYS A 2 30.19 32.89 -6.30
CA LYS A 2 29.74 31.58 -5.75
C LYS A 2 28.45 31.47 -4.87
N LYS A 3 27.39 30.95 -5.51
CA LYS A 3 26.50 29.80 -5.14
C LYS A 3 26.65 29.18 -3.72
N LYS A 4 25.54 29.04 -2.97
CA LYS A 4 25.21 27.79 -2.23
C LYS A 4 23.72 27.65 -1.86
N SER A 5 22.95 27.11 -2.80
CA SER A 5 21.98 26.02 -2.57
C SER A 5 20.90 26.24 -1.51
N GLU A 6 19.96 27.15 -1.78
CA GLU A 6 18.57 26.92 -1.36
C GLU A 6 18.06 25.71 -2.14
N ARG A 7 18.03 24.54 -1.49
CA ARG A 7 17.41 23.35 -2.06
C ARG A 7 15.90 23.60 -2.12
N LYS A 8 15.49 24.11 -3.28
CA LYS A 8 14.17 24.04 -3.84
C LYS A 8 13.69 22.59 -3.73
N SER A 9 12.96 22.26 -2.66
CA SER A 9 12.05 21.13 -2.68
C SER A 9 10.85 21.61 -3.49
N GLU A 10 11.02 21.63 -4.81
CA GLU A 10 9.89 21.76 -5.71
C GLU A 10 8.92 20.64 -5.33
N GLU A 11 7.76 21.08 -4.84
CA GLU A 11 6.53 20.32 -4.76
C GLU A 11 6.18 19.88 -6.19
N ASN A 12 6.88 18.85 -6.67
CA ASN A 12 6.42 18.07 -7.78
C ASN A 12 5.13 17.43 -7.28
N LYS A 13 3.99 17.86 -7.80
CA LYS A 13 2.70 17.19 -7.62
C LYS A 13 2.77 15.79 -8.25
N LYS A 14 3.63 14.93 -7.71
CA LYS A 14 3.50 13.48 -7.82
C LYS A 14 2.28 13.16 -6.98
N ALA A 15 1.26 12.59 -7.61
CA ALA A 15 0.19 11.93 -6.89
C ALA A 15 0.84 10.98 -5.88
N THR A 16 0.94 11.42 -4.63
CA THR A 16 1.64 10.67 -3.59
C THR A 16 0.67 9.58 -3.20
N GLY A 17 1.02 8.33 -3.51
CA GLY A 17 0.14 7.21 -3.27
C GLY A 17 -0.23 7.05 -1.80
N LYS A 18 -1.32 6.31 -1.55
CA LYS A 18 -1.90 6.14 -0.21
C LYS A 18 -0.88 5.52 0.75
N TYR A 19 -0.02 4.63 0.26
CA TYR A 19 1.01 3.99 1.08
C TYR A 19 2.25 4.87 1.25
N ALA A 20 2.71 5.57 0.20
CA ALA A 20 3.83 6.50 0.28
C ALA A 20 3.63 7.55 1.37
N SER A 21 2.45 8.18 1.42
CA SER A 21 2.15 9.18 2.46
C SER A 21 2.15 8.59 3.87
N MET A 22 1.59 7.39 4.05
CA MET A 22 1.55 6.69 5.34
C MET A 22 2.95 6.25 5.82
N TYR A 23 3.75 5.63 4.95
CA TYR A 23 5.09 5.16 5.34
C TYR A 23 6.10 6.31 5.45
N MET A 24 5.88 7.42 4.75
CA MET A 24 6.66 8.64 4.93
C MET A 24 6.44 9.23 6.34
N SER A 25 5.20 9.34 6.81
CA SER A 25 4.92 9.86 8.15
C SER A 25 5.45 8.94 9.24
N ILE A 26 5.22 7.63 9.12
CA ILE A 26 5.77 6.61 10.05
C ILE A 26 7.30 6.68 10.06
N GLY A 27 7.93 6.72 8.89
CA GLY A 27 9.38 6.81 8.75
C GLY A 27 9.96 8.06 9.41
N MET A 28 9.30 9.21 9.25
CA MET A 28 9.70 10.45 9.92
C MET A 28 9.57 10.36 11.45
N CYS A 29 8.46 9.84 11.97
CA CYS A 29 8.25 9.71 13.42
C CYS A 29 9.30 8.78 14.06
N ILE A 30 9.52 7.60 13.48
CA ILE A 30 10.52 6.64 13.95
C ILE A 30 11.93 7.25 13.83
N GLY A 31 12.21 7.92 12.71
CA GLY A 31 13.47 8.60 12.46
C GLY A 31 13.78 9.67 13.51
N ILE A 32 12.81 10.52 13.87
CA ILE A 32 12.98 11.53 14.92
C ILE A 32 13.24 10.87 16.28
N GLY A 33 12.46 9.84 16.65
CA GLY A 33 12.62 9.15 17.93
C GLY A 33 14.01 8.52 18.09
N LEU A 34 14.44 7.73 17.11
CA LEU A 34 15.79 7.12 17.11
C LEU A 34 16.89 8.18 16.99
N GLY A 35 16.68 9.18 16.13
CA GLY A 35 17.61 10.28 15.91
C GLY A 35 17.86 11.09 17.18
N MET A 36 16.83 11.37 17.97
CA MET A 36 16.96 12.06 19.25
C MET A 36 17.76 11.24 20.27
N CYS A 37 17.45 9.94 20.41
CA CYS A 37 18.16 9.05 21.34
C CYS A 37 19.65 8.90 20.95
N LEU A 38 19.93 8.61 19.68
CA LEU A 38 21.30 8.43 19.19
C LEU A 38 22.09 9.74 19.14
N GLY A 39 21.43 10.85 18.79
CA GLY A 39 22.05 12.18 18.78
C GLY A 39 22.54 12.63 20.15
N LYS A 40 21.79 12.28 21.20
CA LYS A 40 22.19 12.48 22.60
C LYS A 40 23.37 11.60 22.99
N VAL A 41 23.34 10.31 22.65
CA VAL A 41 24.38 9.35 23.09
C VAL A 41 25.71 9.54 22.33
N LEU A 42 25.68 9.86 21.04
CA LEU A 42 26.88 9.87 20.19
C LEU A 42 27.49 11.26 20.00
N PHE A 43 26.66 12.29 19.84
CA PHE A 43 27.09 13.62 19.40
C PHE A 43 26.80 14.72 20.43
N ASP A 44 26.24 14.34 21.58
CA ASP A 44 25.74 15.23 22.65
C ASP A 44 24.85 16.38 22.11
N SER A 45 24.26 16.16 20.93
CA SER A 45 23.64 17.18 20.09
C SER A 45 22.34 16.64 19.51
N ILE A 46 21.23 17.02 20.14
CA ILE A 46 19.90 16.59 19.70
C ILE A 46 19.62 17.05 18.27
N GLY A 47 20.07 18.26 17.90
CA GLY A 47 19.84 18.83 16.56
C GLY A 47 20.46 18.00 15.42
N ILE A 48 21.69 17.50 15.62
CA ILE A 48 22.36 16.63 14.64
C ILE A 48 21.60 15.31 14.54
N GLY A 49 21.28 14.70 15.68
CA GLY A 49 20.49 13.47 15.73
C GLY A 49 19.12 13.57 15.05
N MET A 50 18.37 14.63 15.30
CA MET A 50 17.09 14.89 14.63
C MET A 50 17.26 15.03 13.12
N SER A 51 18.26 15.77 12.66
CA SER A 51 18.48 16.01 11.23
C SER A 51 18.80 14.72 10.47
N PHE A 52 19.66 13.87 11.04
CA PHE A 52 19.97 12.55 10.49
C PHE A 52 18.76 11.60 10.61
N GLY A 53 18.04 11.67 11.72
CA GLY A 53 16.83 10.88 11.96
C GLY A 53 15.74 11.14 10.93
N VAL A 54 15.40 12.41 10.70
CA VAL A 54 14.40 12.81 9.69
C VAL A 54 14.85 12.41 8.29
N SER A 55 16.11 12.61 7.94
CA SER A 55 16.61 12.31 6.59
C SER A 55 16.63 10.80 6.28
N VAL A 56 17.12 9.98 7.20
CA VAL A 56 17.08 8.51 7.06
C VAL A 56 15.64 8.00 7.10
N GLY A 57 14.84 8.49 8.06
CA GLY A 57 13.44 8.11 8.21
C GLY A 57 12.59 8.43 6.98
N PHE A 58 12.76 9.62 6.40
CA PHE A 58 12.11 10.02 5.16
C PHE A 58 12.53 9.13 3.99
N LEU A 59 13.84 8.91 3.80
CA LEU A 59 14.34 8.14 2.66
C LEU A 59 13.84 6.69 2.70
N LEU A 60 13.93 6.04 3.86
CA LEU A 60 13.46 4.67 4.04
C LEU A 60 11.93 4.59 3.94
N GLY A 61 11.21 5.50 4.60
CA GLY A 61 9.75 5.56 4.57
C GLY A 61 9.20 5.80 3.16
N TYR A 62 9.77 6.76 2.43
CA TYR A 62 9.41 7.03 1.04
C TYR A 62 9.71 5.85 0.11
N SER A 63 10.93 5.28 0.19
CA SER A 63 11.33 4.18 -0.69
C SER A 63 10.46 2.94 -0.48
N TYR A 64 10.14 2.64 0.78
CA TYR A 64 9.27 1.51 1.12
C TYR A 64 7.82 1.79 0.69
N GLY A 65 7.27 2.95 1.04
CA GLY A 65 5.91 3.34 0.68
C GLY A 65 5.67 3.40 -0.84
N ALA A 66 6.61 3.98 -1.60
CA ALA A 66 6.52 4.04 -3.07
C ALA A 66 6.59 2.65 -3.72
N SER A 67 7.34 1.71 -3.12
CA SER A 67 7.39 0.32 -3.59
C SER A 67 6.08 -0.42 -3.34
N LEU A 68 5.36 -0.06 -2.27
CA LEU A 68 4.04 -0.62 -1.97
C LEU A 68 2.96 -0.03 -2.87
N ASP A 69 3.01 1.27 -3.17
CA ASP A 69 2.05 1.89 -4.11
C ASP A 69 2.12 1.24 -5.50
N LYS A 70 3.32 0.89 -5.99
CA LYS A 70 3.47 0.18 -7.27
C LYS A 70 2.90 -1.25 -7.25
N LYS A 71 2.81 -1.87 -6.08
CA LYS A 71 2.28 -3.23 -5.91
C LYS A 71 0.80 -3.25 -5.53
N ALA A 72 0.25 -2.09 -5.18
CA ALA A 72 -1.15 -1.95 -4.81
C ALA A 72 -2.03 -2.03 -6.06
N LEU A 73 -3.08 -2.82 -5.96
CA LEU A 73 -4.06 -3.09 -6.99
C LEU A 73 -5.43 -2.66 -6.46
N ASN A 74 -6.14 -1.80 -7.18
CA ASN A 74 -7.46 -1.34 -6.78
C ASN A 74 -8.52 -2.18 -7.48
N VAL A 75 -9.48 -2.72 -6.72
CA VAL A 75 -10.59 -3.49 -7.28
C VAL A 75 -11.53 -2.55 -8.01
N VAL A 76 -11.74 -2.80 -9.30
CA VAL A 76 -12.69 -2.08 -10.14
C VAL A 76 -14.05 -2.75 -10.02
N GLU A 77 -14.09 -4.06 -10.23
CA GLU A 77 -15.31 -4.84 -10.28
C GLU A 77 -15.00 -6.31 -9.94
N ILE A 78 -16.01 -7.02 -9.44
CA ILE A 78 -15.98 -8.45 -9.21
C ILE A 78 -17.05 -9.05 -10.12
N ILE A 79 -16.62 -9.92 -11.03
CA ILE A 79 -17.50 -10.59 -12.00
C ILE A 79 -17.74 -12.00 -11.49
N GLU A 80 -19.00 -12.30 -11.21
CA GLU A 80 -19.46 -13.64 -10.84
C GLU A 80 -19.70 -14.46 -12.12
N ASP A 81 -19.25 -15.72 -12.14
CA ASP A 81 -19.50 -16.63 -13.27
C ASP A 81 -21.01 -16.99 -13.27
N ASP A 82 -21.74 -16.66 -14.34
CA ASP A 82 -23.16 -16.99 -14.49
C ASP A 82 -23.32 -18.44 -14.99
N PHE A 83 -23.71 -19.34 -14.09
CA PHE A 83 -23.92 -20.76 -14.40
C PHE A 83 -25.33 -21.07 -14.95
N GLY A 84 -26.18 -20.05 -15.16
CA GLY A 84 -27.57 -20.26 -15.56
C GLY A 84 -28.35 -21.13 -14.56
N CYS A 85 -29.44 -21.77 -15.02
CA CYS A 85 -30.30 -22.60 -14.16
C CYS A 85 -29.65 -23.93 -13.71
N GLU A 86 -28.49 -24.30 -14.26
CA GLU A 86 -27.85 -25.59 -13.96
C GLU A 86 -27.07 -25.56 -12.64
N GLY A 87 -26.84 -24.37 -12.08
CA GLY A 87 -26.11 -24.20 -10.82
C GLY A 87 -24.67 -24.69 -10.92
N ILE A 88 -23.94 -24.59 -9.81
CA ILE A 88 -22.59 -25.12 -9.70
C ILE A 88 -22.71 -26.59 -9.29
N PRO A 89 -22.05 -27.54 -9.97
CA PRO A 89 -22.10 -28.94 -9.58
C PRO A 89 -21.55 -29.13 -8.16
N ASP A 90 -22.09 -30.09 -7.40
CA ASP A 90 -21.83 -30.27 -5.95
C ASP A 90 -20.33 -30.46 -5.58
N ASP A 91 -19.47 -30.80 -6.54
CA ASP A 91 -18.03 -31.03 -6.37
C ASP A 91 -17.15 -29.87 -6.90
N ALA A 92 -17.76 -28.78 -7.41
CA ALA A 92 -17.04 -27.62 -7.91
C ALA A 92 -17.16 -26.41 -6.97
N GLU A 93 -16.06 -25.70 -6.76
CA GLU A 93 -16.08 -24.43 -6.04
C GLU A 93 -16.51 -23.29 -6.96
N ALA A 94 -17.38 -22.40 -6.46
CA ALA A 94 -17.75 -21.17 -7.13
C ALA A 94 -16.51 -20.28 -7.36
N MET A 95 -16.29 -19.85 -8.59
CA MET A 95 -15.16 -18.99 -8.97
C MET A 95 -15.67 -17.60 -9.36
N VAL A 96 -14.88 -16.58 -9.04
CA VAL A 96 -15.11 -15.19 -9.43
C VAL A 96 -13.87 -14.62 -10.12
N THR A 97 -14.09 -13.68 -11.02
CA THR A 97 -13.03 -12.90 -11.66
C THR A 97 -13.00 -11.51 -11.07
N VAL A 98 -11.95 -11.21 -10.31
CA VAL A 98 -11.72 -9.88 -9.75
C VAL A 98 -10.92 -9.05 -10.75
N VAL A 99 -11.53 -7.97 -11.22
CA VAL A 99 -10.90 -6.98 -12.10
C VAL A 99 -10.22 -5.94 -11.22
N VAL A 100 -8.90 -5.80 -11.37
CA VAL A 100 -8.09 -4.85 -10.61
C VAL A 100 -7.28 -3.95 -11.53
N THR A 101 -7.01 -2.73 -11.08
CA THR A 101 -6.18 -1.76 -11.79
C THR A 101 -5.01 -1.32 -10.92
N ASP A 102 -3.82 -1.28 -11.50
CA ASP A 102 -2.61 -0.79 -10.82
C ASP A 102 -2.51 0.75 -10.81
N SER A 103 -1.43 1.28 -10.23
CA SER A 103 -1.17 2.72 -10.18
C SER A 103 -0.97 3.38 -11.55
N GLU A 104 -0.69 2.60 -12.60
CA GLU A 104 -0.46 3.08 -13.97
C GLU A 104 -1.73 2.99 -14.82
N GLY A 105 -2.84 2.51 -14.26
CA GLY A 105 -4.11 2.35 -14.97
C GLY A 105 -4.20 1.05 -15.76
N LYS A 106 -3.29 0.10 -15.56
CA LYS A 106 -3.32 -1.20 -16.24
C LYS A 106 -4.25 -2.15 -15.51
N GLU A 107 -5.23 -2.66 -16.25
CA GLU A 107 -6.17 -3.66 -15.77
C GLU A 107 -5.56 -5.07 -15.76
N GLN A 108 -5.90 -5.84 -14.74
CA GLN A 108 -5.57 -7.25 -14.59
C GLN A 108 -6.82 -7.99 -14.11
N ARG A 109 -7.00 -9.22 -14.58
CA ARG A 109 -8.11 -10.09 -14.18
C ARG A 109 -7.55 -11.25 -13.39
N ILE A 110 -7.93 -11.37 -12.13
CA ILE A 110 -7.43 -12.39 -11.22
C ILE A 110 -8.60 -13.28 -10.83
N ARG A 111 -8.47 -14.57 -11.10
CA ARG A 111 -9.50 -15.57 -10.81
C ARG A 111 -9.24 -16.20 -9.44
N MET A 112 -10.24 -16.22 -8.58
CA MET A 112 -10.17 -16.85 -7.25
C MET A 112 -11.53 -17.41 -6.85
N SER A 113 -11.61 -18.25 -5.82
CA SER A 113 -12.90 -18.77 -5.37
C SER A 113 -13.73 -17.66 -4.70
N ASP A 114 -15.05 -17.72 -4.91
CA ASP A 114 -16.02 -16.78 -4.33
C ASP A 114 -15.91 -16.76 -2.79
N LYS A 115 -15.79 -17.95 -2.20
CA LYS A 115 -15.57 -18.13 -0.76
C LYS A 115 -14.33 -17.36 -0.27
N LEU A 116 -13.23 -17.40 -1.03
CA LEU A 116 -12.01 -16.68 -0.68
C LEU A 116 -12.22 -15.15 -0.75
N CYS A 117 -12.96 -14.68 -1.75
CA CYS A 117 -13.33 -13.28 -1.91
C CYS A 117 -14.11 -12.79 -0.68
N TYR A 118 -15.11 -13.57 -0.24
CA TYR A 118 -15.91 -13.31 0.95
C TYR A 118 -15.08 -13.35 2.25
N GLU A 119 -14.29 -14.41 2.46
CA GLU A 119 -13.44 -14.56 3.65
C GLU A 119 -12.44 -13.41 3.79
N ARG A 120 -11.90 -12.93 2.67
CA ARG A 120 -10.96 -11.80 2.62
C ARG A 120 -11.66 -10.43 2.59
N ASN A 121 -13.00 -10.40 2.60
CA ASN A 121 -13.82 -9.20 2.53
C ASN A 121 -13.39 -8.27 1.37
N ILE A 122 -13.17 -8.86 0.19
CA ILE A 122 -12.76 -8.13 -1.00
C ILE A 122 -14.01 -7.51 -1.63
N GLU A 123 -14.02 -6.18 -1.74
CA GLU A 123 -15.11 -5.42 -2.37
C GLU A 123 -14.56 -4.49 -3.46
N ALA A 124 -15.42 -4.05 -4.38
CA ALA A 124 -15.08 -2.99 -5.33
C ALA A 124 -14.63 -1.71 -4.59
N GLY A 125 -13.55 -1.12 -5.07
CA GLY A 125 -12.88 0.02 -4.46
C GLY A 125 -11.82 -0.32 -3.40
N ASP A 126 -11.64 -1.60 -3.05
CA ASP A 126 -10.58 -2.01 -2.13
C ASP A 126 -9.20 -1.97 -2.77
N SER A 127 -8.18 -1.76 -1.94
CA SER A 127 -6.77 -1.76 -2.35
C SER A 127 -6.07 -3.02 -1.81
N LEU A 128 -5.63 -3.88 -2.73
CA LEU A 128 -5.14 -5.23 -2.48
C LEU A 128 -3.70 -5.38 -2.99
N MET A 129 -3.02 -6.44 -2.58
CA MET A 129 -1.74 -6.89 -3.12
C MET A 129 -1.87 -8.31 -3.66
N LEU A 130 -1.08 -8.61 -4.69
CA LEU A 130 -0.91 -9.98 -5.15
C LEU A 130 -0.16 -10.78 -4.10
N ASP A 131 -0.72 -11.92 -3.70
CA ASP A 131 -0.08 -12.87 -2.80
C ASP A 131 0.83 -13.84 -3.56
N LYS A 132 1.66 -14.59 -2.83
CA LYS A 132 2.62 -15.55 -3.40
C LYS A 132 1.94 -16.69 -4.15
N ASP A 133 0.73 -17.07 -3.75
CA ASP A 133 -0.09 -18.07 -4.42
C ASP A 133 -0.87 -17.53 -5.64
N GLY A 134 -0.71 -16.25 -5.96
CA GLY A 134 -1.35 -15.61 -7.12
C GLY A 134 -2.76 -15.05 -6.84
N THR A 135 -3.31 -15.24 -5.64
CA THR A 135 -4.59 -14.63 -5.24
C THR A 135 -4.39 -13.21 -4.68
N LEU A 136 -5.48 -12.46 -4.44
CA LEU A 136 -5.41 -11.10 -3.88
C LEU A 136 -5.57 -11.10 -2.36
N LYS A 137 -4.73 -10.36 -1.65
CA LYS A 137 -4.85 -10.11 -0.20
C LYS A 137 -5.00 -8.62 0.09
N GLN A 138 -5.83 -8.30 1.07
CA GLN A 138 -5.95 -6.93 1.58
C GLN A 138 -4.65 -6.53 2.29
N ILE A 139 -4.14 -5.34 2.00
CA ILE A 139 -2.86 -4.84 2.55
C ILE A 139 -2.99 -4.52 4.05
N TYR A 140 -4.22 -4.25 4.50
CA TYR A 140 -4.60 -4.15 5.91
C TYR A 140 -5.95 -4.83 6.09
N LYS A 141 -6.10 -5.68 7.10
CA LYS A 141 -7.38 -6.28 7.48
C LYS A 141 -8.25 -5.18 8.08
N MET A 142 -9.05 -4.50 7.27
CA MET A 142 -10.06 -3.59 7.82
C MET A 142 -11.08 -4.45 8.59
N PRO A 143 -11.56 -3.99 9.77
CA PRO A 143 -12.67 -4.67 10.43
C PRO A 143 -13.83 -4.75 9.42
N PRO A 144 -14.56 -5.88 9.37
CA PRO A 144 -15.58 -6.10 8.36
C PRO A 144 -16.54 -4.92 8.34
N LYS A 145 -16.75 -4.33 7.16
CA LYS A 145 -17.78 -3.28 7.00
C LYS A 145 -19.09 -3.93 7.43
N LYS A 146 -19.69 -3.45 8.52
CA LYS A 146 -21.07 -3.82 8.86
C LYS A 146 -21.94 -3.40 7.67
N LYS A 147 -22.39 -4.37 6.88
CA LYS A 147 -23.48 -4.16 5.91
C LYS A 147 -24.64 -3.55 6.71
N LYS A 148 -25.02 -2.31 6.37
CA LYS A 148 -26.20 -1.65 6.94
C LYS A 148 -27.45 -2.28 6.37
#